data_AF-A0A3C0JIU6-F1
#
_entry.id   AF-A0A3C0JIU6-F1
#
_cell.length_a   1.000
_cell.length_b   1.000
_cell.length_c   1.000
_cell.angle_alpha   90.00
_cell.angle_beta   90.00
_cell.angle_gamma   90.00
#
_symmetry.space_group_name_H-M   'P 1'
#
loop_
_entity.id
_entity.type
_entity.pdbx_description
1 polymer ?
#
loop_
_entity_poly.entity_id
_entity_poly.type
_entity_poly.pdbx_seq_one_letter_code
_entity_poly.pdbx_strand_id
1 'polypeptide(L)'
;ENNDIPFIVDFEKNSKQSVSGSISNRHYGYTPYGDQLMMQCGMEVMLANGNLIRTGMGAMPGSNSWQLFKYGYGPYVDATFTQSNNGIITKVGIWLMPKPPGYKPFTVQLPNEAALNQAVEIMRNFKINMLVPNTVAISSAQSDALQFADEDITSSSDEAMAEKHQLGHWNVYGALYNLPANVDFLWQAVSGALGQIEGAKILSDEATATHPIWAQREKRMKGQFNSINKHLADFSSINVHFASPIDGDDAIKMANLLKNTSNPNQLNMISQFALTWRTMMNQVQVLYPTGNPEKLAQARELTQQLINTFSEQGYPVCLVDADMQEAVDQVTLGGLQTLKKRVKKALDPQRVFG
;
A
#
# COMPACT_ATOMS: atom_id res chain seq x y z
N GLU A 1 -16.13 -0.97 -17.07
CA GLU A 1 -16.25 -1.86 -18.25
C GLU A 1 -17.66 -1.75 -18.85
N ASN A 2 -18.72 -2.17 -18.17
CA ASN A 2 -20.10 -2.17 -18.73
C ASN A 2 -20.62 -0.81 -19.27
N ASN A 3 -20.14 0.31 -18.73
CA ASN A 3 -20.61 1.66 -19.10
C ASN A 3 -19.61 2.44 -19.98
N ASP A 4 -18.50 1.82 -20.41
CA ASP A 4 -17.43 2.45 -21.22
C ASP A 4 -16.95 3.83 -20.69
N ILE A 5 -16.90 3.96 -19.36
CA ILE A 5 -16.46 5.18 -18.69
C ILE A 5 -14.94 5.30 -18.86
N PRO A 6 -14.39 6.43 -19.36
CA PRO A 6 -12.98 6.58 -19.73
C PRO A 6 -12.07 6.85 -18.52
N PHE A 7 -12.30 6.13 -17.42
CA PHE A 7 -11.57 6.28 -16.17
C PHE A 7 -11.15 4.92 -15.62
N ILE A 8 -10.04 4.92 -14.88
CA ILE A 8 -9.46 3.78 -14.20
C ILE A 8 -9.67 3.98 -12.69
N VAL A 9 -9.97 2.89 -12.00
CA VAL A 9 -10.07 2.84 -10.54
C VAL A 9 -8.76 2.37 -9.94
N ASP A 10 -8.46 2.86 -8.74
CA ASP A 10 -7.37 2.35 -7.92
C ASP A 10 -7.95 1.51 -6.76
N PHE A 11 -7.24 0.47 -6.35
CA PHE A 11 -7.62 -0.37 -5.23
C PHE A 11 -6.38 -1.02 -4.60
N GLU A 12 -6.50 -1.38 -3.32
CA GLU A 12 -5.44 -2.11 -2.62
C GLU A 12 -5.71 -3.62 -2.70
N LYS A 13 -6.87 -4.10 -2.23
CA LYS A 13 -7.08 -5.54 -1.98
C LYS A 13 -7.72 -6.25 -3.17
N ASN A 14 -9.03 -6.07 -3.35
CA ASN A 14 -9.83 -6.79 -4.34
C ASN A 14 -11.18 -6.08 -4.58
N SER A 15 -12.01 -6.67 -5.43
CA SER A 15 -13.32 -6.14 -5.84
C SER A 15 -14.37 -6.01 -4.73
N LYS A 16 -14.13 -6.60 -3.54
CA LYS A 16 -15.03 -6.50 -2.38
C LYS A 16 -14.63 -5.37 -1.42
N GLN A 17 -13.49 -4.72 -1.62
CA GLN A 17 -13.02 -3.65 -0.74
C GLN A 17 -13.94 -2.41 -0.87
N SER A 18 -14.42 -1.91 0.27
CA SER A 18 -15.15 -0.63 0.30
C SER A 18 -14.20 0.52 -0.02
N VAL A 19 -14.55 1.34 -1.02
CA VAL A 19 -13.80 2.57 -1.36
C VAL A 19 -13.71 3.50 -0.15
N SER A 20 -14.84 3.74 0.54
CA SER A 20 -14.86 4.59 1.73
C SER A 20 -14.04 3.99 2.88
N GLY A 21 -14.15 2.68 3.09
CA GLY A 21 -13.35 1.98 4.11
C GLY A 21 -11.85 2.03 3.79
N SER A 22 -11.50 2.03 2.52
CA SER A 22 -10.11 2.10 2.08
C SER A 22 -9.51 3.48 2.33
N ILE A 23 -10.24 4.53 1.96
CA ILE A 23 -9.86 5.93 2.22
C ILE A 23 -9.79 6.21 3.72
N SER A 24 -10.77 5.73 4.50
CA SER A 24 -10.78 5.94 5.95
C SER A 24 -9.58 5.28 6.62
N ASN A 25 -9.04 4.19 6.08
CA ASN A 25 -7.84 3.53 6.59
C ASN A 25 -6.54 4.00 5.93
N ARG A 26 -6.61 4.95 4.98
CA ARG A 26 -5.47 5.50 4.24
C ARG A 26 -4.68 4.43 3.48
N HIS A 27 -5.38 3.47 2.88
CA HIS A 27 -4.74 2.46 2.06
C HIS A 27 -4.14 3.04 0.77
N TYR A 28 -3.21 2.27 0.22
CA TYR A 28 -2.57 2.57 -1.06
C TYR A 28 -2.86 1.48 -2.08
N GLY A 29 -3.17 1.87 -3.31
CA GLY A 29 -3.10 0.97 -4.47
C GLY A 29 -1.89 1.24 -5.34
N TYR A 30 -2.00 0.88 -6.62
CA TYR A 30 -0.86 0.59 -7.50
C TYR A 30 -0.87 1.38 -8.80
N THR A 31 -1.84 2.26 -9.01
CA THR A 31 -1.88 3.20 -10.13
C THR A 31 -1.18 4.52 -9.75
N PRO A 32 -1.04 5.49 -10.67
CA PRO A 32 -0.66 6.87 -10.32
C PRO A 32 -1.57 7.53 -9.26
N TYR A 33 -2.81 7.04 -9.12
CA TYR A 33 -3.79 7.49 -8.14
C TYR A 33 -3.77 6.62 -6.87
N GLY A 34 -2.65 5.92 -6.63
CA GLY A 34 -2.49 4.93 -5.58
C GLY A 34 -2.65 5.46 -4.16
N ASP A 35 -2.34 6.72 -3.88
CA ASP A 35 -2.64 7.32 -2.57
C ASP A 35 -4.13 7.72 -2.51
N GLN A 36 -4.96 6.83 -2.00
CA GLN A 36 -6.41 6.96 -2.08
C GLN A 36 -6.95 8.12 -1.23
N LEU A 37 -6.29 8.43 -0.10
CA LEU A 37 -6.64 9.62 0.68
C LEU A 37 -6.23 10.89 -0.07
N MET A 38 -5.07 10.89 -0.74
CA MET A 38 -4.71 12.02 -1.60
C MET A 38 -5.69 12.20 -2.76
N MET A 39 -6.34 11.15 -3.25
CA MET A 39 -7.36 11.27 -4.31
C MET A 39 -8.78 11.55 -3.79
N GLN A 40 -9.02 11.51 -2.48
CA GLN A 40 -10.33 11.83 -1.88
C GLN A 40 -10.67 13.33 -2.04
N CYS A 41 -11.89 13.69 -2.44
CA CYS A 41 -12.33 15.09 -2.53
C CYS A 41 -13.78 15.25 -2.04
N GLY A 42 -13.91 15.80 -0.84
CA GLY A 42 -15.18 15.96 -0.14
C GLY A 42 -15.63 14.69 0.61
N MET A 43 -16.21 14.90 1.78
CA MET A 43 -16.68 13.85 2.68
C MET A 43 -17.96 14.32 3.40
N GLU A 44 -18.94 13.43 3.54
CA GLU A 44 -20.07 13.63 4.45
C GLU A 44 -19.85 12.78 5.70
N VAL A 45 -19.98 13.40 6.87
CA VAL A 45 -19.69 12.76 8.15
C VAL A 45 -20.81 13.02 9.14
N MET A 46 -21.29 11.97 9.79
CA MET A 46 -22.14 12.06 10.96
C MET A 46 -21.29 12.19 12.22
N LEU A 47 -21.47 13.27 12.97
CA LEU A 47 -20.82 13.52 14.24
C LEU A 47 -21.51 12.77 15.39
N ALA A 48 -20.87 12.71 16.56
CA ALA A 48 -21.38 11.97 17.71
C ALA A 48 -22.73 12.49 18.25
N ASN A 49 -23.04 13.75 17.99
CA ASN A 49 -24.33 14.36 18.31
C ASN A 49 -25.41 14.11 17.24
N GLY A 50 -25.12 13.33 16.19
CA GLY A 50 -26.05 13.02 15.10
C GLY A 50 -26.07 14.03 13.95
N ASN A 51 -25.38 15.17 14.06
CA ASN A 51 -25.34 16.16 12.99
C ASN A 51 -24.54 15.64 11.79
N LEU A 52 -25.06 15.88 10.59
CA LEU A 52 -24.33 15.67 9.35
C LEU A 52 -23.57 16.94 8.97
N ILE A 53 -22.28 16.77 8.66
CA ILE A 53 -21.46 17.81 8.04
C ILE A 53 -20.98 17.37 6.67
N ARG A 54 -20.69 18.33 5.80
CA ARG A 54 -20.00 18.13 4.53
C ARG A 54 -18.71 18.94 4.52
N THR A 55 -17.60 18.30 4.18
CA THR A 55 -16.29 18.95 4.12
C THR A 55 -16.07 19.67 2.79
N GLY A 56 -15.06 20.53 2.75
CA GLY A 56 -14.64 21.25 1.54
C GLY A 56 -15.77 22.09 0.93
N MET A 57 -15.87 22.06 -0.41
CA MET A 57 -16.89 22.82 -1.13
C MET A 57 -18.33 22.28 -0.95
N GLY A 58 -18.52 21.13 -0.30
CA GLY A 58 -19.84 20.56 -0.02
C GLY A 58 -20.59 21.26 1.12
N ALA A 59 -19.89 22.09 1.90
CA ALA A 59 -20.49 22.90 2.95
C ALA A 59 -21.41 24.01 2.40
N MET A 60 -21.24 24.41 1.14
CA MET A 60 -22.08 25.43 0.49
C MET A 60 -23.28 24.75 -0.20
N PRO A 61 -24.53 25.07 0.19
CA PRO A 61 -25.72 24.58 -0.49
C PRO A 61 -25.70 24.91 -1.98
N GLY A 62 -26.07 23.94 -2.83
CA GLY A 62 -26.08 24.11 -4.29
C GLY A 62 -24.72 24.09 -4.97
N SER A 63 -23.62 23.88 -4.23
CA SER A 63 -22.29 23.77 -4.81
C SER A 63 -22.17 22.58 -5.76
N ASN A 64 -21.65 22.85 -6.96
CA ASN A 64 -21.27 21.83 -7.95
C ASN A 64 -19.77 21.50 -7.90
N SER A 65 -19.05 22.01 -6.88
CA SER A 65 -17.59 21.91 -6.79
C SER A 65 -17.09 21.02 -5.65
N TRP A 66 -17.98 20.28 -4.97
CA TRP A 66 -17.63 19.42 -3.83
C TRP A 66 -16.54 18.39 -4.15
N GLN A 67 -16.65 17.74 -5.31
CA GLN A 67 -15.66 16.78 -5.81
C GLN A 67 -14.58 17.43 -6.68
N LEU A 68 -14.57 18.77 -6.83
CA LEU A 68 -13.61 19.47 -7.70
C LEU A 68 -12.49 20.15 -6.91
N PHE A 69 -12.79 20.69 -5.72
CA PHE A 69 -11.79 21.37 -4.88
C PHE A 69 -11.84 20.89 -3.42
N LYS A 70 -10.72 20.32 -2.96
CA LYS A 70 -10.59 19.61 -1.68
C LYS A 70 -10.79 20.51 -0.46
N TYR A 71 -10.11 21.66 -0.45
CA TYR A 71 -9.84 22.38 0.80
C TYR A 71 -11.04 23.17 1.31
N GLY A 72 -11.90 23.68 0.42
CA GLY A 72 -12.96 24.61 0.80
C GLY A 72 -12.40 25.90 1.40
N TYR A 73 -12.99 26.37 2.50
CA TYR A 73 -12.56 27.56 3.23
C TYR A 73 -12.41 27.25 4.72
N GLY A 74 -11.34 27.75 5.34
CA GLY A 74 -11.02 27.52 6.77
C GLY A 74 -10.17 26.27 7.00
N PRO A 75 -10.25 25.65 8.20
CA PRO A 75 -9.50 24.43 8.51
C PRO A 75 -9.86 23.27 7.57
N TYR A 76 -8.86 22.59 7.05
CA TYR A 76 -9.03 21.37 6.27
C TYR A 76 -9.16 20.16 7.21
N VAL A 77 -10.37 19.63 7.34
CA VAL A 77 -10.73 18.65 8.39
C VAL A 77 -10.95 17.23 7.89
N ASP A 78 -10.92 16.97 6.58
CA ASP A 78 -11.15 15.63 6.01
C ASP A 78 -10.24 14.57 6.64
N ALA A 79 -8.95 14.91 6.82
CA ALA A 79 -7.97 14.01 7.41
C ALA A 79 -8.27 13.65 8.89
N THR A 80 -8.97 14.51 9.63
CA THR A 80 -9.38 14.27 11.02
C THR A 80 -10.32 13.08 11.16
N PHE A 81 -10.99 12.66 10.08
CA PHE A 81 -11.93 11.54 10.07
C PHE A 81 -11.31 10.23 9.54
N THR A 82 -10.05 10.23 9.15
CA THR A 82 -9.34 9.03 8.65
C THR A 82 -8.43 8.45 9.74
N GLN A 83 -8.40 7.12 9.88
CA GLN A 83 -7.77 6.39 10.99
C GLN A 83 -8.17 6.99 12.34
N SER A 84 -9.47 7.24 12.51
CA SER A 84 -10.02 7.92 13.67
C SER A 84 -11.42 7.43 13.99
N ASN A 85 -11.85 7.71 15.21
CA ASN A 85 -13.19 7.48 15.76
C ASN A 85 -13.94 8.82 15.97
N ASN A 86 -13.63 9.84 15.16
CA ASN A 86 -14.18 11.20 15.33
C ASN A 86 -15.54 11.42 14.66
N GLY A 87 -16.00 10.47 13.85
CA GLY A 87 -17.27 10.54 13.12
C GLY A 87 -17.49 9.31 12.25
N ILE A 88 -18.70 9.16 11.72
CA ILE A 88 -19.06 8.11 10.78
C ILE A 88 -19.15 8.71 9.38
N ILE A 89 -18.28 8.26 8.48
CA ILE A 89 -18.29 8.68 7.07
C ILE A 89 -19.51 8.06 6.39
N THR A 90 -20.40 8.90 5.84
CA THR A 90 -21.61 8.47 5.12
C THR A 90 -21.50 8.64 3.61
N LYS A 91 -20.63 9.55 3.15
CA LYS A 91 -20.29 9.73 1.72
C LYS A 91 -18.83 10.13 1.58
N VAL A 92 -18.22 9.72 0.48
CA VAL A 92 -16.87 10.14 0.09
C VAL A 92 -16.85 10.43 -1.41
N GLY A 93 -16.23 11.55 -1.78
CA GLY A 93 -15.90 11.84 -3.16
C GLY A 93 -14.46 11.41 -3.46
N ILE A 94 -14.20 10.99 -4.69
CA ILE A 94 -12.86 10.62 -5.15
C ILE A 94 -12.61 11.15 -6.55
N TRP A 95 -11.35 11.45 -6.85
CA TRP A 95 -10.88 11.62 -8.21
C TRP A 95 -10.54 10.27 -8.83
N LEU A 96 -10.96 10.08 -10.07
CA LEU A 96 -10.60 8.91 -10.87
C LEU A 96 -9.54 9.30 -11.88
N MET A 97 -8.62 8.38 -12.15
CA MET A 97 -7.59 8.57 -13.15
C MET A 97 -8.21 8.45 -14.54
N PRO A 98 -8.05 9.42 -15.46
CA PRO A 98 -8.42 9.23 -16.86
C PRO A 98 -7.66 8.05 -17.45
N LYS A 99 -8.32 7.25 -18.30
CA LYS A 99 -7.66 6.15 -19.00
C LYS A 99 -6.51 6.72 -19.85
N PRO A 100 -5.26 6.31 -19.62
CA PRO A 100 -4.13 6.86 -20.36
C PRO A 100 -4.15 6.33 -21.80
N PRO A 101 -3.73 7.14 -22.79
CA PRO A 101 -3.65 6.71 -24.18
C PRO A 101 -2.53 5.67 -24.43
N GLY A 102 -1.47 5.69 -23.62
CA GLY A 102 -0.38 4.73 -23.64
C GLY A 102 -0.09 4.21 -22.24
N TYR A 103 0.17 2.90 -22.15
CA TYR A 103 0.44 2.17 -20.92
C TYR A 103 1.53 1.13 -21.20
N LYS A 104 2.58 1.10 -20.38
CA LYS A 104 3.62 0.08 -20.47
C LYS A 104 4.04 -0.41 -19.08
N PRO A 105 3.57 -1.58 -18.64
CA PRO A 105 4.00 -2.18 -17.40
C PRO A 105 5.34 -2.91 -17.62
N PHE A 106 6.13 -3.00 -16.56
CA PHE A 106 7.39 -3.74 -16.57
C PHE A 106 7.63 -4.40 -15.21
N THR A 107 8.40 -5.47 -15.23
CA THR A 107 8.99 -6.04 -14.02
C THR A 107 10.50 -6.24 -14.18
N VAL A 108 11.21 -6.12 -13.07
CA VAL A 108 12.64 -6.41 -13.00
C VAL A 108 12.89 -7.43 -11.91
N GLN A 109 13.43 -8.57 -12.31
CA GLN A 109 13.87 -9.63 -11.42
C GLN A 109 15.30 -9.32 -10.98
N LEU A 110 15.52 -9.27 -9.68
CA LEU A 110 16.80 -8.92 -9.06
C LEU A 110 17.39 -10.16 -8.37
N PRO A 111 18.69 -10.45 -8.57
CA PRO A 111 19.28 -11.70 -8.08
C PRO A 111 19.59 -11.72 -6.57
N ASN A 112 19.77 -10.55 -5.94
CA ASN A 112 20.26 -10.44 -4.56
C ASN A 112 19.98 -9.05 -3.95
N GLU A 113 20.42 -8.84 -2.72
CA GLU A 113 20.29 -7.61 -1.94
C GLU A 113 21.07 -6.43 -2.55
N ALA A 114 22.25 -6.65 -3.13
CA ALA A 114 22.99 -5.56 -3.77
C ALA A 114 22.21 -4.98 -4.97
N ALA A 115 21.58 -5.86 -5.76
CA ALA A 115 20.69 -5.47 -6.84
C ALA A 115 19.41 -4.78 -6.33
N LEU A 116 18.85 -5.21 -5.18
CA LEU A 116 17.74 -4.52 -4.52
C LEU A 116 18.12 -3.08 -4.15
N ASN A 117 19.26 -2.87 -3.49
CA ASN A 117 19.74 -1.55 -3.11
C ASN A 117 19.84 -0.62 -4.32
N GLN A 118 20.54 -1.08 -5.38
CA GLN A 118 20.71 -0.30 -6.60
C GLN A 118 19.38 -0.03 -7.32
N ALA A 119 18.45 -0.99 -7.34
CA ALA A 119 17.13 -0.80 -7.93
C ALA A 119 16.32 0.26 -7.18
N VAL A 120 16.37 0.29 -5.84
CA VAL A 120 15.70 1.31 -5.02
C VAL A 120 16.26 2.70 -5.32
N GLU A 121 17.58 2.84 -5.44
CA GLU A 121 18.26 4.10 -5.78
C GLU A 121 17.87 4.61 -7.18
N ILE A 122 17.81 3.70 -8.17
CA ILE A 122 17.37 4.05 -9.52
C ILE A 122 15.89 4.47 -9.49
N MET A 123 15.03 3.69 -8.83
CA MET A 123 13.60 3.95 -8.78
C MET A 123 13.25 5.20 -7.98
N ARG A 124 14.02 5.57 -6.95
CA ARG A 124 13.91 6.86 -6.23
C ARG A 124 13.86 8.03 -7.21
N ASN A 125 14.83 8.09 -8.11
CA ASN A 125 14.95 9.19 -9.08
C ASN A 125 13.73 9.24 -10.01
N PHE A 126 13.32 8.10 -10.57
CA PHE A 126 12.16 8.05 -11.45
C PHE A 126 10.85 8.35 -10.71
N LYS A 127 10.74 7.93 -9.45
CA LYS A 127 9.53 8.09 -8.65
C LYS A 127 9.34 9.53 -8.18
N ILE A 128 10.38 10.16 -7.62
CA ILE A 128 10.31 11.55 -7.13
C ILE A 128 10.05 12.54 -8.28
N ASN A 129 10.60 12.27 -9.46
CA ASN A 129 10.34 13.05 -10.67
C ASN A 129 9.03 12.68 -11.39
N MET A 130 8.25 11.74 -10.85
CA MET A 130 6.99 11.25 -11.42
C MET A 130 7.10 10.70 -12.85
N LEU A 131 8.29 10.22 -13.23
CA LEU A 131 8.53 9.53 -14.51
C LEU A 131 7.99 8.10 -14.50
N VAL A 132 8.05 7.46 -13.32
CA VAL A 132 7.30 6.23 -13.00
C VAL A 132 6.25 6.63 -11.96
N PRO A 133 5.05 7.06 -12.40
CA PRO A 133 4.13 7.77 -11.53
C PRO A 133 3.34 6.86 -10.58
N ASN A 134 3.21 5.57 -10.90
CA ASN A 134 2.44 4.62 -10.08
C ASN A 134 3.16 4.22 -8.79
N THR A 135 2.44 3.65 -7.81
CA THR A 135 3.09 3.03 -6.65
C THR A 135 3.89 1.81 -7.12
N VAL A 136 5.21 1.90 -7.04
CA VAL A 136 6.11 0.80 -7.44
C VAL A 136 6.13 -0.21 -6.30
N ALA A 137 5.87 -1.48 -6.61
CA ALA A 137 5.97 -2.56 -5.63
C ALA A 137 7.31 -3.28 -5.79
N ILE A 138 7.98 -3.61 -4.68
CA ILE A 138 9.16 -4.47 -4.66
C ILE A 138 8.91 -5.57 -3.65
N SER A 139 8.90 -6.83 -4.09
CA SER A 139 8.54 -7.98 -3.25
C SER A 139 9.59 -9.08 -3.36
N SER A 140 9.79 -9.82 -2.27
CA SER A 140 10.58 -11.05 -2.32
C SER A 140 9.83 -12.15 -3.08
N ALA A 141 10.56 -13.15 -3.58
CA ALA A 141 9.96 -14.29 -4.27
C ALA A 141 8.95 -15.03 -3.41
N GLN A 142 9.27 -15.24 -2.13
CA GLN A 142 8.39 -15.90 -1.16
C GLN A 142 7.09 -15.11 -0.97
N SER A 143 7.19 -13.79 -0.77
CA SER A 143 6.00 -12.95 -0.56
C SER A 143 5.10 -12.88 -1.79
N ASP A 144 5.68 -12.83 -3.00
CA ASP A 144 4.93 -12.89 -4.25
C ASP A 144 4.24 -14.26 -4.44
N ALA A 145 4.94 -15.35 -4.15
CA ALA A 145 4.37 -16.70 -4.22
C ALA A 145 3.20 -16.86 -3.23
N LEU A 146 3.38 -16.50 -1.96
CA LEU A 146 2.32 -16.55 -0.95
C LEU A 146 1.08 -15.74 -1.36
N GLN A 147 1.30 -14.57 -1.99
CA GLN A 147 0.21 -13.66 -2.36
C GLN A 147 -0.54 -14.09 -3.62
N PHE A 148 0.12 -14.71 -4.61
CA PHE A 148 -0.43 -14.90 -5.95
C PHE A 148 -0.32 -16.30 -6.55
N ALA A 149 0.57 -17.18 -6.06
CA ALA A 149 0.62 -18.57 -6.53
C ALA A 149 -0.56 -19.34 -5.94
N ASP A 150 -1.21 -20.19 -6.73
CA ASP A 150 -2.37 -20.98 -6.29
C ASP A 150 -1.92 -22.25 -5.54
N GLU A 151 -1.31 -22.06 -4.38
CA GLU A 151 -0.65 -23.10 -3.58
C GLU A 151 -0.88 -22.94 -2.07
N ASP A 152 -0.60 -23.99 -1.30
CA ASP A 152 -0.75 -23.97 0.15
C ASP A 152 0.15 -22.92 0.84
N ILE A 153 -0.39 -22.26 1.85
CA ILE A 153 0.30 -21.21 2.63
C ILE A 153 1.34 -21.85 3.56
N THR A 154 2.54 -22.08 3.02
CA THR A 154 3.66 -22.71 3.72
C THR A 154 4.89 -21.83 3.65
N SER A 155 5.72 -21.90 4.69
CA SER A 155 7.00 -21.18 4.71
C SER A 155 8.00 -21.90 3.81
N SER A 156 8.65 -21.13 2.94
CA SER A 156 9.74 -21.60 2.07
C SER A 156 10.79 -20.51 1.87
N SER A 157 11.97 -20.84 1.37
CA SER A 157 12.99 -19.83 1.11
C SER A 157 12.71 -19.06 -0.19
N ASP A 158 13.25 -17.84 -0.29
CA ASP A 158 13.13 -17.04 -1.51
C ASP A 158 13.78 -17.73 -2.70
N GLU A 159 14.88 -18.48 -2.52
CA GLU A 159 15.55 -19.20 -3.60
C GLU A 159 14.66 -20.29 -4.20
N ALA A 160 14.00 -21.09 -3.35
CA ALA A 160 13.10 -22.15 -3.78
C ALA A 160 11.88 -21.58 -4.53
N MET A 161 11.31 -20.48 -4.02
CA MET A 161 10.18 -19.81 -4.67
C MET A 161 10.58 -19.10 -5.97
N ALA A 162 11.79 -18.53 -6.01
CA ALA A 162 12.35 -17.89 -7.20
C ALA A 162 12.53 -18.90 -8.34
N GLU A 163 13.12 -20.06 -8.06
CA GLU A 163 13.29 -21.13 -9.05
C GLU A 163 11.92 -21.65 -9.53
N LYS A 164 11.04 -22.01 -8.60
CA LYS A 164 9.74 -22.62 -8.90
C LYS A 164 8.84 -21.72 -9.74
N HIS A 165 8.78 -20.43 -9.40
CA HIS A 165 7.86 -19.47 -10.03
C HIS A 165 8.53 -18.57 -11.07
N GLN A 166 9.78 -18.86 -11.43
CA GLN A 166 10.57 -18.09 -12.40
C GLN A 166 10.62 -16.60 -12.02
N LEU A 167 10.94 -16.32 -10.76
CA LEU A 167 11.09 -14.97 -10.19
C LEU A 167 12.57 -14.66 -9.93
N GLY A 168 12.87 -13.38 -9.71
CA GLY A 168 14.11 -12.99 -9.01
C GLY A 168 13.98 -13.20 -7.51
N HIS A 169 15.09 -13.12 -6.78
CA HIS A 169 15.07 -13.09 -5.31
C HIS A 169 14.25 -11.90 -4.81
N TRP A 170 14.39 -10.74 -5.47
CA TRP A 170 13.48 -9.60 -5.38
C TRP A 170 12.87 -9.29 -6.75
N ASN A 171 11.65 -8.76 -6.77
CA ASN A 171 10.93 -8.44 -8.00
C ASN A 171 10.34 -7.03 -7.91
N VAL A 172 10.75 -6.15 -8.82
CA VAL A 172 10.25 -4.78 -8.96
C VAL A 172 9.08 -4.78 -9.94
N TYR A 173 8.01 -4.05 -9.63
CA TYR A 173 6.84 -3.89 -10.50
C TYR A 173 6.50 -2.41 -10.65
N GLY A 174 6.55 -1.92 -11.88
CA GLY A 174 6.26 -0.52 -12.22
C GLY A 174 5.55 -0.40 -13.56
N ALA A 175 5.03 0.79 -13.84
CA ALA A 175 4.38 1.06 -15.12
C ALA A 175 4.52 2.52 -15.55
N LEU A 176 4.47 2.73 -16.87
CA LEU A 176 4.50 4.02 -17.53
C LEU A 176 3.12 4.35 -18.09
N TYR A 177 2.73 5.62 -17.99
CA TYR A 177 1.39 6.12 -18.35
C TYR A 177 1.54 7.48 -19.04
N ASN A 178 1.33 7.54 -20.35
CA ASN A 178 1.45 8.80 -21.11
C ASN A 178 0.91 8.64 -22.54
N LEU A 179 1.14 9.62 -23.41
CA LEU A 179 1.07 9.42 -24.86
C LEU A 179 2.05 8.31 -25.31
N PRO A 180 1.70 7.48 -26.31
CA PRO A 180 2.54 6.36 -26.73
C PRO A 180 4.02 6.71 -26.98
N ALA A 181 4.30 7.79 -27.73
CA ALA A 181 5.67 8.23 -28.01
C ALA A 181 6.45 8.62 -26.73
N ASN A 182 5.77 9.22 -25.74
CA ASN A 182 6.38 9.54 -24.45
C ASN A 182 6.64 8.27 -23.64
N VAL A 183 5.74 7.29 -23.69
CA VAL A 183 5.94 5.99 -23.04
C VAL A 183 7.18 5.29 -23.60
N ASP A 184 7.37 5.28 -24.92
CA ASP A 184 8.55 4.67 -25.55
C ASP A 184 9.85 5.37 -25.12
N PHE A 185 9.86 6.70 -25.10
CA PHE A 185 11.01 7.48 -24.64
C PHE A 185 11.32 7.24 -23.15
N LEU A 186 10.31 7.29 -22.29
CA LEU A 186 10.46 6.99 -20.86
C LEU A 186 10.95 5.56 -20.64
N TRP A 187 10.46 4.62 -21.44
CA TRP A 187 10.88 3.23 -21.36
C TRP A 187 12.37 3.08 -21.65
N GLN A 188 12.89 3.72 -22.69
CA GLN A 188 14.33 3.68 -22.99
C GLN A 188 15.19 4.17 -21.81
N ALA A 189 14.77 5.26 -21.14
CA ALA A 189 15.46 5.78 -19.97
C ALA A 189 15.38 4.80 -18.77
N VAL A 190 14.19 4.28 -18.46
CA VAL A 190 13.95 3.38 -17.33
C VAL A 190 14.66 2.04 -17.54
N SER A 191 14.48 1.39 -18.70
CA SER A 191 15.12 0.12 -19.01
C SER A 191 16.63 0.26 -19.14
N GLY A 192 17.13 1.38 -19.67
CA GLY A 192 18.56 1.66 -19.78
C GLY A 192 19.23 1.77 -18.40
N ALA A 193 18.58 2.43 -17.44
CA ALA A 193 19.07 2.55 -16.07
C ALA A 193 19.00 1.22 -15.30
N LEU A 194 17.85 0.54 -15.34
CA LEU A 194 17.66 -0.75 -14.67
C LEU A 194 18.53 -1.87 -15.27
N GLY A 195 18.85 -1.77 -16.56
CA GLY A 195 19.75 -2.70 -17.26
C GLY A 195 21.22 -2.57 -16.85
N GLN A 196 21.60 -1.55 -16.08
CA GLN A 196 22.95 -1.43 -15.49
C GLN A 196 23.12 -2.29 -14.23
N ILE A 197 22.03 -2.85 -13.69
CA ILE A 197 22.07 -3.69 -12.50
C ILE A 197 22.56 -5.08 -12.90
N GLU A 198 23.69 -5.51 -12.34
CA GLU A 198 24.29 -6.80 -12.65
C GLU A 198 23.32 -7.96 -12.31
N GLY A 199 23.09 -8.84 -13.28
CA GLY A 199 22.22 -10.01 -13.14
C GLY A 199 20.72 -9.72 -13.11
N ALA A 200 20.29 -8.45 -13.23
CA ALA A 200 18.88 -8.11 -13.32
C ALA A 200 18.28 -8.56 -14.66
N LYS A 201 17.03 -9.06 -14.62
CA LYS A 201 16.27 -9.44 -15.83
C LYS A 201 15.02 -8.59 -15.94
N ILE A 202 14.90 -7.88 -17.05
CA ILE A 202 13.75 -7.02 -17.33
C ILE A 202 12.75 -7.79 -18.19
N LEU A 203 11.50 -7.86 -17.75
CA LEU A 203 10.39 -8.47 -18.50
C LEU A 203 9.33 -7.41 -18.82
N SER A 204 8.79 -7.47 -20.04
CA SER A 204 7.68 -6.65 -20.51
C SER A 204 6.32 -7.34 -20.30
N ASP A 205 5.25 -6.69 -20.72
CA ASP A 205 3.89 -7.22 -20.75
C ASP A 205 3.74 -8.50 -21.59
N GLU A 206 4.55 -8.68 -22.64
CA GLU A 206 4.53 -9.90 -23.46
C GLU A 206 4.85 -11.17 -22.64
N ALA A 207 5.63 -11.05 -21.56
CA ALA A 207 5.99 -12.15 -20.68
C ALA A 207 4.85 -12.58 -19.74
N THR A 208 3.76 -11.81 -19.62
CA THR A 208 2.64 -12.13 -18.70
C THR A 208 1.99 -13.48 -19.01
N ALA A 209 2.03 -13.93 -20.26
CA ALA A 209 1.49 -15.23 -20.68
C ALA A 209 2.21 -16.43 -20.04
N THR A 210 3.50 -16.28 -19.71
CA THR A 210 4.33 -17.33 -19.11
C THR A 210 4.69 -17.07 -17.65
N HIS A 211 4.37 -15.90 -17.12
CA HIS A 211 4.61 -15.51 -15.72
C HIS A 211 3.28 -15.12 -15.01
N PRO A 212 2.56 -16.08 -14.40
CA PRO A 212 1.24 -15.83 -13.81
C PRO A 212 1.22 -14.79 -12.69
N ILE A 213 2.27 -14.72 -11.86
CA ILE A 213 2.41 -13.72 -10.79
C ILE A 213 2.54 -12.32 -11.41
N TRP A 214 3.39 -12.18 -12.44
CA TRP A 214 3.54 -10.94 -13.17
C TRP A 214 2.21 -10.46 -13.77
N ALA A 215 1.42 -11.37 -14.36
CA ALA A 215 0.10 -11.05 -14.89
C ALA A 215 -0.86 -10.49 -13.82
N GLN A 216 -0.79 -10.93 -12.55
CA GLN A 216 -1.61 -10.36 -11.47
C GLN A 216 -1.15 -8.96 -11.07
N ARG A 217 0.17 -8.74 -11.01
CA ARG A 217 0.77 -7.43 -10.70
C ARG A 217 0.43 -6.39 -11.78
N GLU A 218 0.50 -6.79 -13.05
CA GLU A 218 0.15 -5.95 -14.20
C GLU A 218 -1.31 -5.44 -14.13
N LYS A 219 -2.26 -6.33 -13.81
CA LYS A 219 -3.68 -5.97 -13.65
C LYS A 219 -3.89 -4.88 -12.60
N ARG A 220 -3.22 -4.98 -11.43
CA ARG A 220 -3.34 -3.98 -10.36
C ARG A 220 -2.89 -2.59 -10.81
N MET A 221 -1.77 -2.52 -11.53
CA MET A 221 -1.24 -1.25 -12.07
C MET A 221 -2.13 -0.67 -13.19
N LYS A 222 -2.95 -1.50 -13.82
CA LYS A 222 -3.96 -1.11 -14.82
C LYS A 222 -5.32 -0.76 -14.22
N GLY A 223 -5.47 -0.86 -12.89
CA GLY A 223 -6.74 -0.68 -12.19
C GLY A 223 -7.78 -1.77 -12.49
N GLN A 224 -7.31 -2.97 -12.84
CA GLN A 224 -8.13 -4.16 -13.06
C GLN A 224 -7.98 -5.10 -11.87
N PHE A 225 -9.09 -5.67 -11.39
CA PHE A 225 -9.04 -6.62 -10.29
C PHE A 225 -8.24 -7.87 -10.70
N ASN A 226 -7.24 -8.18 -9.88
CA ASN A 226 -6.42 -9.37 -10.01
C ASN A 226 -6.98 -10.52 -9.14
N SER A 227 -6.52 -11.74 -9.41
CA SER A 227 -6.69 -12.87 -8.51
C SER A 227 -5.55 -12.89 -7.49
N ILE A 228 -5.83 -13.40 -6.30
CA ILE A 228 -4.84 -13.72 -5.27
C ILE A 228 -4.87 -15.22 -5.00
N ASN A 229 -3.87 -15.73 -4.28
CA ASN A 229 -3.85 -17.11 -3.81
C ASN A 229 -5.16 -17.45 -3.07
N LYS A 230 -5.90 -18.46 -3.56
CA LYS A 230 -7.21 -18.82 -2.98
C LYS A 230 -7.09 -19.41 -1.58
N HIS A 231 -5.95 -20.02 -1.24
CA HIS A 231 -5.69 -20.61 0.07
C HIS A 231 -5.57 -19.54 1.17
N LEU A 232 -5.37 -18.27 0.81
CA LEU A 232 -5.47 -17.16 1.76
C LEU A 232 -6.88 -16.99 2.36
N ALA A 233 -7.92 -17.59 1.76
CA ALA A 233 -9.27 -17.56 2.33
C ALA A 233 -9.37 -18.24 3.70
N ASP A 234 -8.48 -19.20 4.00
CA ASP A 234 -8.40 -19.89 5.28
C ASP A 234 -7.61 -19.10 6.34
N PHE A 235 -7.04 -17.95 5.95
CA PHE A 235 -6.21 -17.11 6.80
C PHE A 235 -6.80 -15.71 6.97
N SER A 236 -6.53 -15.15 8.13
CA SER A 236 -6.69 -13.72 8.43
C SER A 236 -5.29 -13.12 8.58
N SER A 237 -5.18 -11.80 8.54
CA SER A 237 -3.91 -11.11 8.71
C SER A 237 -4.01 -9.95 9.68
N ILE A 238 -2.89 -9.67 10.37
CA ILE A 238 -2.65 -8.38 11.02
C ILE A 238 -1.72 -7.59 10.10
N ASN A 239 -2.16 -6.41 9.69
CA ASN A 239 -1.43 -5.53 8.78
C ASN A 239 -0.70 -4.45 9.58
N VAL A 240 0.59 -4.25 9.27
CA VAL A 240 1.41 -3.17 9.83
C VAL A 240 2.36 -2.64 8.76
N HIS A 241 2.38 -1.31 8.57
CA HIS A 241 3.23 -0.67 7.58
C HIS A 241 4.20 0.30 8.24
N PHE A 242 5.47 0.23 7.84
CA PHE A 242 6.54 1.11 8.33
C PHE A 242 6.98 2.07 7.24
N ALA A 243 7.16 3.34 7.56
CA ALA A 243 7.60 4.36 6.62
C ALA A 243 9.12 4.59 6.72
N SER A 244 9.74 4.82 5.57
CA SER A 244 11.15 5.19 5.41
C SER A 244 11.32 6.13 4.21
N PRO A 245 12.44 6.85 4.11
CA PRO A 245 12.89 7.39 2.82
C PRO A 245 12.94 6.28 1.76
N ILE A 246 12.73 6.62 0.50
CA ILE A 246 13.07 5.69 -0.58
C ILE A 246 14.59 5.64 -0.59
N ASP A 247 15.24 4.66 0.04
CA ASP A 247 16.70 4.55 0.14
C ASP A 247 17.15 3.10 0.11
N GLY A 248 18.20 2.82 -0.66
CA GLY A 248 18.70 1.46 -0.83
C GLY A 248 19.15 0.84 0.49
N ASP A 249 19.85 1.59 1.34
CA ASP A 249 20.34 1.08 2.62
C ASP A 249 19.19 0.87 3.60
N ASP A 250 18.19 1.77 3.61
CA ASP A 250 16.96 1.58 4.37
C ASP A 250 16.18 0.34 3.90
N ALA A 251 16.12 0.07 2.59
CA ALA A 251 15.47 -1.13 2.05
C ALA A 251 16.14 -2.41 2.57
N ILE A 252 17.47 -2.47 2.52
CA ILE A 252 18.24 -3.62 3.03
C ILE A 252 18.06 -3.75 4.54
N LYS A 253 18.14 -2.64 5.27
CA LYS A 253 17.98 -2.65 6.72
C LYS A 253 16.59 -3.13 7.13
N MET A 254 15.51 -2.63 6.51
CA MET A 254 14.15 -3.09 6.79
C MET A 254 13.93 -4.56 6.43
N ALA A 255 14.47 -5.05 5.32
CA ALA A 255 14.41 -6.46 4.96
C ALA A 255 15.11 -7.34 6.01
N ASN A 256 16.29 -6.91 6.48
CA ASN A 256 17.03 -7.61 7.53
C ASN A 256 16.31 -7.57 8.88
N LEU A 257 15.68 -6.46 9.26
CA LEU A 257 14.88 -6.38 10.49
C LEU A 257 13.74 -7.40 10.46
N LEU A 258 13.02 -7.50 9.34
CA LEU A 258 11.94 -8.47 9.19
C LEU A 258 12.47 -9.92 9.29
N LYS A 259 13.56 -10.24 8.59
CA LYS A 259 14.18 -11.56 8.58
C LYS A 259 14.73 -11.98 9.94
N ASN A 260 15.29 -11.03 10.69
CA ASN A 260 15.95 -11.29 11.98
C ASN A 260 14.99 -11.19 13.18
N THR A 261 13.75 -10.75 12.97
CA THR A 261 12.75 -10.72 14.03
C THR A 261 12.41 -12.14 14.46
N SER A 262 12.48 -12.42 15.76
CA SER A 262 12.18 -13.74 16.31
C SER A 262 10.74 -14.14 16.01
N ASN A 263 10.56 -15.24 15.26
CA ASN A 263 9.25 -15.80 14.90
C ASN A 263 9.18 -17.28 15.32
N PRO A 264 9.14 -17.57 16.64
CA PRO A 264 9.22 -18.95 17.15
C PRO A 264 8.03 -19.82 16.72
N ASN A 265 6.88 -19.17 16.43
CA ASN A 265 5.64 -19.81 16.02
C ASN A 265 5.54 -20.04 14.51
N GLN A 266 6.57 -19.65 13.75
CA GLN A 266 6.70 -19.83 12.30
C GLN A 266 5.46 -19.32 11.53
N LEU A 267 4.90 -18.18 11.95
CA LEU A 267 3.79 -17.55 11.24
C LEU A 267 4.29 -17.06 9.88
N ASN A 268 3.51 -17.28 8.83
CA ASN A 268 3.84 -16.78 7.51
C ASN A 268 3.64 -15.26 7.46
N MET A 269 4.54 -14.56 6.78
CA MET A 269 4.45 -13.13 6.56
C MET A 269 4.51 -12.85 5.06
N ILE A 270 3.61 -11.99 4.59
CA ILE A 270 3.72 -11.40 3.24
C ILE A 270 4.26 -9.98 3.44
N SER A 271 5.37 -9.67 2.78
CA SER A 271 5.97 -8.34 2.84
C SER A 271 6.31 -7.80 1.47
N GLN A 272 6.14 -6.49 1.31
CA GLN A 272 6.61 -5.77 0.12
C GLN A 272 6.97 -4.33 0.46
N PHE A 273 7.92 -3.78 -0.28
CA PHE A 273 8.11 -2.34 -0.33
C PHE A 273 7.13 -1.72 -1.33
N ALA A 274 6.51 -0.62 -0.94
CA ALA A 274 5.71 0.24 -1.81
C ALA A 274 6.38 1.61 -1.90
N LEU A 275 6.96 1.93 -3.07
CA LEU A 275 7.52 3.24 -3.35
C LEU A 275 6.40 4.17 -3.80
N THR A 276 6.05 5.09 -2.93
CA THR A 276 5.06 6.16 -3.18
C THR A 276 5.81 7.47 -3.44
N TRP A 277 5.16 8.62 -3.25
CA TRP A 277 5.71 9.95 -3.55
C TRP A 277 7.19 10.13 -3.18
N ARG A 278 7.49 10.17 -1.88
CA ARG A 278 8.86 10.30 -1.33
C ARG A 278 9.14 9.24 -0.25
N THR A 279 8.22 8.32 -0.10
CA THR A 279 8.19 7.36 1.01
C THR A 279 8.23 5.96 0.45
N MET A 280 9.14 5.15 0.97
CA MET A 280 9.08 3.71 0.85
C MET A 280 8.37 3.17 2.08
N MET A 281 7.24 2.50 1.86
CA MET A 281 6.54 1.79 2.92
C MET A 281 6.90 0.32 2.88
N ASN A 282 7.39 -0.24 3.99
CA ASN A 282 7.46 -1.68 4.17
C ASN A 282 6.09 -2.18 4.66
N GLN A 283 5.32 -2.80 3.77
CA GLN A 283 3.98 -3.30 4.05
C GLN A 283 4.07 -4.75 4.48
N VAL A 284 3.72 -5.05 5.73
CA VAL A 284 3.81 -6.40 6.31
C VAL A 284 2.42 -6.90 6.68
N GLN A 285 2.12 -8.14 6.29
CA GLN A 285 0.93 -8.89 6.68
C GLN A 285 1.36 -10.12 7.47
N VAL A 286 1.02 -10.20 8.75
CA VAL A 286 1.26 -11.38 9.58
C VAL A 286 0.06 -12.30 9.47
N LEU A 287 0.22 -13.45 8.82
CA LEU A 287 -0.87 -14.39 8.54
C LEU A 287 -1.11 -15.33 9.73
N TYR A 288 -2.38 -15.60 10.02
CA TYR A 288 -2.79 -16.61 11.00
C TYR A 288 -4.08 -17.32 10.53
N PRO A 289 -4.29 -18.60 10.87
CA PRO A 289 -5.52 -19.31 10.50
C PRO A 289 -6.77 -18.61 11.04
N THR A 290 -7.76 -18.39 10.17
CA THR A 290 -9.00 -17.70 10.52
C THR A 290 -9.75 -18.46 11.62
N GLY A 291 -10.21 -17.74 12.63
CA GLY A 291 -10.96 -18.34 13.75
C GLY A 291 -10.10 -19.10 14.77
N ASN A 292 -8.77 -18.98 14.72
CA ASN A 292 -7.86 -19.56 15.72
C ASN A 292 -7.38 -18.49 16.73
N PRO A 293 -7.91 -18.45 17.98
CA PRO A 293 -7.57 -17.42 18.95
C PRO A 293 -6.12 -17.49 19.45
N GLU A 294 -5.54 -18.70 19.54
CA GLU A 294 -4.15 -18.88 19.97
C GLU A 294 -3.19 -18.31 18.92
N LYS A 295 -3.43 -18.61 17.64
CA LYS A 295 -2.63 -18.08 16.54
C LYS A 295 -2.81 -16.57 16.36
N LEU A 296 -4.00 -16.05 16.63
CA LEU A 296 -4.23 -14.59 16.69
C LEU A 296 -3.40 -13.94 17.81
N ALA A 297 -3.35 -14.53 19.01
CA ALA A 297 -2.52 -14.00 20.09
C ALA A 297 -1.03 -13.99 19.71
N GLN A 298 -0.54 -15.08 19.12
CA GLN A 298 0.84 -15.17 18.60
C GLN A 298 1.13 -14.13 17.51
N ALA A 299 0.16 -13.88 16.61
CA ALA A 299 0.29 -12.86 15.57
C ALA A 299 0.37 -11.44 16.16
N ARG A 300 -0.40 -11.15 17.22
CA ARG A 300 -0.35 -9.86 17.94
C ARG A 300 1.00 -9.66 18.62
N GLU A 301 1.52 -10.68 19.30
CA GLU A 301 2.85 -10.65 19.93
C GLU A 301 3.95 -10.38 18.91
N LEU A 302 3.96 -11.10 17.79
CA LEU A 302 4.91 -10.88 16.70
C LEU A 302 4.78 -9.47 16.11
N THR A 303 3.56 -8.99 15.91
CA THR A 303 3.32 -7.64 15.37
C THR A 303 3.80 -6.56 16.34
N GLN A 304 3.56 -6.72 17.65
CA GLN A 304 4.09 -5.80 18.67
C GLN A 304 5.62 -5.79 18.66
N GLN A 305 6.26 -6.96 18.54
CA GLN A 305 7.71 -7.05 18.44
C GLN A 305 8.23 -6.32 17.20
N LEU A 306 7.61 -6.52 16.03
CA LEU A 306 7.95 -5.79 14.80
C LEU A 306 7.81 -4.27 15.01
N ILE A 307 6.72 -3.80 15.62
CA ILE A 307 6.51 -2.38 15.91
C ILE A 307 7.66 -1.81 16.75
N ASN A 308 8.04 -2.51 17.82
CA ASN A 308 9.13 -2.08 18.69
C ASN A 308 10.46 -2.05 17.93
N THR A 309 10.82 -3.15 17.27
CA THR A 309 12.09 -3.30 16.55
C THR A 309 12.26 -2.27 15.42
N PHE A 310 11.21 -2.00 14.64
CA PHE A 310 11.27 -0.98 13.59
C PHE A 310 11.32 0.44 14.17
N SER A 311 10.55 0.71 15.23
CA SER A 311 10.51 2.03 15.86
C SER A 311 11.83 2.39 16.55
N GLU A 312 12.51 1.43 17.18
CA GLU A 312 13.86 1.58 17.74
C GLU A 312 14.90 1.99 16.69
N GLN A 313 14.67 1.60 15.43
CA GLN A 313 15.51 1.95 14.29
C GLN A 313 15.09 3.23 13.58
N GLY A 314 14.04 3.91 14.07
CA GLY A 314 13.55 5.17 13.51
C GLY A 314 12.56 5.01 12.35
N TYR A 315 11.98 3.82 12.15
CA TYR A 315 10.95 3.59 11.13
C TYR A 315 9.54 3.64 11.73
N PRO A 316 8.81 4.76 11.62
CA PRO A 316 7.50 4.92 12.25
C PRO A 316 6.43 4.11 11.53
N VAL A 317 5.43 3.67 12.30
CA VAL A 317 4.23 3.01 11.78
C VAL A 317 3.31 4.04 11.12
N CYS A 318 2.93 3.82 9.86
CA CYS A 318 2.00 4.68 9.11
C CYS A 318 0.61 4.05 8.92
N LEU A 319 0.49 2.74 9.11
CA LEU A 319 -0.76 2.00 9.10
C LEU A 319 -0.64 0.79 10.03
N VAL A 320 -1.70 0.53 10.79
CA VAL A 320 -1.84 -0.69 11.56
C VAL A 320 -3.31 -1.07 11.70
N ASP A 321 -3.61 -2.36 11.78
CA ASP A 321 -4.95 -2.82 12.12
C ASP A 321 -5.36 -2.40 13.54
N ALA A 322 -6.67 -2.25 13.77
CA ALA A 322 -7.22 -1.68 14.99
C ALA A 322 -6.72 -2.35 16.28
N ASP A 323 -6.52 -3.66 16.24
CA ASP A 323 -6.03 -4.49 17.34
C ASP A 323 -4.64 -4.10 17.86
N MET A 324 -3.88 -3.33 17.07
CA MET A 324 -2.49 -2.98 17.36
C MET A 324 -2.29 -1.47 17.54
N GLN A 325 -3.36 -0.67 17.67
CA GLN A 325 -3.23 0.77 17.86
C GLN A 325 -2.50 1.14 19.16
N GLU A 326 -2.73 0.39 20.24
CA GLU A 326 -2.05 0.62 21.53
C GLU A 326 -0.53 0.40 21.40
N ALA A 327 -0.11 -0.60 20.62
CA ALA A 327 1.29 -0.87 20.31
C ALA A 327 1.99 0.34 19.67
N VAL A 328 1.30 0.98 18.72
CA VAL A 328 1.80 2.18 18.04
C VAL A 328 1.81 3.39 18.97
N ASP A 329 0.80 3.53 19.82
CA ASP A 329 0.76 4.61 20.81
C ASP A 329 1.95 4.51 21.79
N GLN A 330 2.34 3.31 22.22
CA GLN A 330 3.49 3.12 23.13
C GLN A 330 4.82 3.65 22.58
N VAL A 331 4.99 3.68 21.25
CA VAL A 331 6.20 4.17 20.57
C VAL A 331 6.05 5.59 20.01
N THR A 332 4.92 6.26 20.26
CA THR A 332 4.61 7.61 19.76
C THR A 332 4.80 8.68 20.82
N LEU A 333 5.24 9.88 20.42
CA LEU A 333 5.38 11.02 21.33
C LEU A 333 4.05 11.43 21.98
N GLY A 334 4.06 11.60 23.32
CA GLY A 334 2.87 11.91 24.12
C GLY A 334 2.19 13.25 23.78
N GLY A 335 2.90 14.19 23.17
CA GLY A 335 2.33 15.48 22.74
C GLY A 335 1.22 15.30 21.69
N LEU A 336 1.45 14.47 20.67
CA LEU A 336 0.46 14.17 19.64
C LEU A 336 -0.72 13.37 20.21
N GLN A 337 -0.46 12.40 21.10
CA GLN A 337 -1.52 11.66 21.80
C GLN A 337 -2.43 12.58 22.61
N THR A 338 -1.84 13.56 23.32
CA THR A 338 -2.59 14.53 24.11
C THR A 338 -3.50 15.38 23.22
N LEU A 339 -3.00 15.83 22.06
CA LEU A 339 -3.81 16.57 21.09
C LEU A 339 -4.96 15.71 20.55
N LYS A 340 -4.70 14.47 20.14
CA LYS A 340 -5.73 13.52 19.67
C LYS A 340 -6.84 13.33 20.72
N LYS A 341 -6.47 13.12 21.99
CA LYS A 341 -7.41 12.99 23.11
C LYS A 341 -8.26 14.25 23.32
N ARG A 342 -7.68 15.45 23.16
CA ARG A 342 -8.42 16.72 23.24
C ARG A 342 -9.43 16.88 22.11
N VAL A 343 -9.02 16.56 20.87
CA VAL A 343 -9.91 16.59 19.69
C VAL A 343 -11.06 15.60 19.87
N LYS A 344 -10.77 14.34 20.26
CA LYS A 344 -11.79 13.32 20.54
C LYS A 344 -12.77 13.79 21.60
N LYS A 345 -12.29 14.33 22.73
CA LYS A 345 -13.16 14.86 23.79
C LYS A 345 -14.06 16.00 23.31
N ALA A 346 -13.58 16.84 22.39
CA ALA A 346 -14.36 17.95 21.85
C ALA A 346 -15.45 17.48 20.87
N LEU A 347 -15.13 16.50 20.02
CA LEU A 347 -16.06 15.98 19.00
C LEU A 347 -17.02 14.92 19.53
N ASP A 348 -16.62 14.19 20.57
CA ASP A 348 -17.38 13.10 21.16
C ASP A 348 -17.17 13.05 22.69
N PRO A 349 -17.76 14.01 23.43
CA PRO A 349 -17.58 14.11 24.88
C PRO A 349 -18.18 12.93 25.65
N GLN A 350 -19.16 12.23 25.06
CA GLN A 350 -19.83 11.07 25.66
C GLN A 350 -19.20 9.73 25.26
N ARG A 351 -18.18 9.74 24.38
CA ARG A 351 -17.51 8.54 23.85
C ARG A 351 -18.52 7.57 23.20
N VAL A 352 -19.42 8.11 22.39
CA VAL A 352 -20.42 7.35 21.63
C VAL A 352 -19.75 6.51 20.56
N PHE A 353 -18.79 7.10 19.86
CA PHE A 353 -17.87 6.35 19.00
C PHE A 353 -16.73 5.89 19.90
N GLY A 354 -16.25 4.66 19.69
CA GLY A 354 -15.25 4.00 20.56
C GLY A 354 -14.05 4.85 20.96
#